data_AF-A0A260Q4W3-F1
#
_entry.id   AF-A0A260Q4W3-F1
#
_cell.length_a   1.000
_cell.length_b   1.000
_cell.length_c   1.000
_cell.angle_alpha   90.00
_cell.angle_beta   90.00
_cell.angle_gamma   90.00
#
_symmetry.space_group_name_H-M   'P 1'
#
loop_
_entity.id
_entity.type
_entity.pdbx_description
1 polymer ?
#
loop_
_entity_poly.entity_id
_entity_poly.type
_entity_poly.pdbx_seq_one_letter_code
_entity_poly.pdbx_strand_id
1 'polypeptide(L)' 'MIYLLALIGLVAVIVLFWKAFGPSTQAPPTRTVGPDDDPDFLWRINREARRGGKDGTEAGTEPSE' A
#
# COMPACT_ATOMS: atom_id res chain seq x y z
N MET A 1 46.92 28.13 -2.81
CA MET A 1 45.58 28.65 -3.16
C MET A 1 44.71 27.60 -3.85
N ILE A 2 45.19 26.95 -4.92
CA ILE A 2 44.45 25.88 -5.63
C ILE A 2 43.91 24.77 -4.72
N TYR A 3 44.66 24.40 -3.68
CA TYR A 3 44.25 23.39 -2.70
C TYR A 3 42.98 23.77 -1.93
N LEU A 4 42.79 25.05 -1.63
CA LEU A 4 41.60 25.54 -0.94
C LEU A 4 40.37 25.41 -1.84
N LEU A 5 40.51 25.78 -3.12
CA LEU A 5 39.46 25.64 -4.12
C LEU A 5 39.13 24.17 -4.39
N ALA A 6 40.15 23.30 -4.47
CA ALA A 6 39.97 21.87 -4.63
C ALA A 6 39.22 21.25 -3.45
N LEU A 7 39.53 21.66 -2.22
CA LEU A 7 38.84 21.19 -1.02
C LEU A 7 37.36 21.61 -1.01
N ILE A 8 37.08 22.86 -1.36
CA ILE A 8 35.69 23.37 -1.47
C ILE A 8 34.94 22.60 -2.56
N GLY A 9 35.56 22.38 -3.72
CA GLY A 9 34.98 21.59 -4.81
C GLY A 9 34.68 20.16 -4.39
N LEU A 10 35.60 19.50 -3.68
CA LEU A 10 35.41 18.14 -3.17
C LEU A 10 34.22 18.06 -2.21
N VAL A 11 34.14 19.00 -1.25
CA VAL A 11 33.01 19.07 -0.30
C VAL A 11 31.69 19.30 -1.03
N ALA A 12 31.66 20.21 -2.00
CA ALA A 12 30.47 20.48 -2.79
C ALA A 12 29.98 19.22 -3.54
N VAL A 13 30.89 18.46 -4.15
CA VAL A 13 30.55 17.20 -4.83
C VAL A 13 29.97 16.19 -3.84
N ILE A 14 30.58 16.00 -2.67
CA ILE A 14 30.07 15.09 -1.62
C ILE A 14 28.65 15.50 -1.19
N VAL A 15 28.42 16.80 -0.97
CA VAL A 15 27.10 17.33 -0.61
C VAL A 15 26.07 17.08 -1.71
N LEU A 16 26.45 17.26 -2.98
CA LEU A 16 25.56 16.98 -4.12
C LEU A 16 25.21 15.50 -4.21
N PHE A 17 26.17 14.60 -4.02
CA PHE A 17 25.90 13.16 -3.97
C PHE A 17 24.96 12.80 -2.81
N TRP A 18 25.16 13.38 -1.63
CA TRP A 18 24.26 13.16 -0.51
C TRP A 18 22.86 13.76 -0.74
N LYS A 19 22.76 14.89 -1.45
CA LYS A 19 21.45 15.50 -1.77
C LYS A 19 20.68 14.70 -2.82
N ALA A 20 21.37 14.11 -3.79
CA ALA A 20 20.77 13.34 -4.88
C ALA A 20 20.44 11.89 -4.50
N PHE A 21 21.30 11.25 -3.69
CA PHE A 21 21.20 9.83 -3.35
C PHE A 21 21.02 9.57 -1.85
N GLY A 22 20.98 10.63 -1.03
CA GLY A 22 20.76 10.48 0.41
C GLY A 22 19.36 9.93 0.71
N PRO A 23 19.15 9.46 1.95
CA PRO A 23 17.87 8.94 2.38
C PRO A 23 16.77 9.96 2.09
N SER A 24 15.83 9.59 1.22
CA SER A 24 14.65 10.42 0.96
C SER A 24 13.86 10.49 2.27
N THR A 25 13.86 11.67 2.90
CA THR A 25 13.02 11.96 4.07
C THR A 25 11.58 12.27 3.68
N GLN A 26 11.24 12.14 2.39
CA GLN A 26 9.85 12.22 1.98
C GLN A 26 9.10 11.06 2.62
N ALA A 27 8.23 11.40 3.56
CA ALA A 27 7.26 10.45 4.10
C ALA A 27 6.58 9.76 2.90
N PRO A 28 6.44 8.43 2.92
CA PRO A 28 5.70 7.75 1.87
C PRO A 28 4.36 8.46 1.70
N PRO A 29 3.93 8.75 0.45
CA PRO A 29 2.67 9.42 0.23
C PRO A 29 1.61 8.66 1.00
N THR A 30 0.80 9.37 1.79
CA THR A 30 -0.36 8.79 2.48
C THR A 30 -1.12 8.00 1.44
N ARG A 31 -1.00 6.67 1.48
CA ARG A 31 -1.68 5.81 0.52
C ARG A 31 -3.16 6.02 0.80
N THR A 32 -3.85 6.67 -0.13
CA THR A 32 -5.31 6.65 -0.17
C THR A 32 -5.69 5.20 -0.43
N VAL A 33 -5.96 4.46 0.64
CA VAL A 33 -6.54 3.12 0.54
C VAL A 33 -7.91 3.32 -0.10
N GLY A 34 -8.12 2.69 -1.26
CA GLY A 34 -9.42 2.74 -1.92
C GLY A 34 -10.48 2.07 -1.04
N PRO A 35 -11.77 2.45 -1.15
CA PRO A 35 -12.84 1.82 -0.39
C PRO A 35 -12.86 0.28 -0.51
N ASP A 36 -12.40 -0.26 -1.65
CA ASP A 36 -12.38 -1.70 -1.92
C ASP A 36 -11.22 -2.46 -1.23
N ASP A 37 -10.15 -1.72 -0.86
CA ASP A 37 -8.98 -2.24 -0.15
C ASP A 37 -9.10 -2.09 1.37
N ASP A 38 -10.25 -1.59 1.86
CA ASP A 38 -10.51 -1.50 3.28
C ASP A 38 -10.81 -2.92 3.84
N PRO A 39 -10.22 -3.27 5.01
CA PRO A 39 -10.34 -4.62 5.56
C PRO A 39 -11.79 -4.94 5.97
N ASP A 40 -12.59 -3.91 6.29
CA ASP A 40 -13.97 -4.06 6.72
C ASP A 40 -14.92 -4.42 5.56
N PHE A 41 -14.65 -3.96 4.34
CA PHE A 41 -15.39 -4.28 3.12
C PHE A 41 -15.12 -5.71 2.68
N LEU A 42 -13.86 -6.13 2.65
CA LEU A 42 -13.49 -7.52 2.36
C LEU A 42 -14.10 -8.49 3.37
N TRP A 43 -14.18 -8.09 4.64
CA TRP A 43 -14.82 -8.88 5.69
C TRP A 43 -16.34 -9.00 5.50
N ARG A 44 -17.02 -7.92 5.07
CA ARG A 44 -18.45 -7.94 4.74
C ARG A 44 -18.75 -8.89 3.58
N ILE A 45 -18.00 -8.80 2.48
CA ILE A 45 -18.15 -9.71 1.33
C ILE A 45 -17.92 -11.17 1.74
N ASN A 46 -16.86 -11.48 2.50
CA ASN A 46 -16.59 -12.85 2.94
C ASN A 46 -17.74 -13.41 3.80
N ARG A 47 -18.29 -12.56 4.67
CA ARG A 47 -19.41 -12.93 5.54
C ARG A 47 -20.70 -13.20 4.76
N GLU A 48 -21.01 -12.36 3.78
CA GLU A 48 -22.18 -12.55 2.91
C GLU A 48 -22.03 -13.80 2.03
N ALA A 49 -20.85 -14.01 1.44
CA ALA A 49 -20.54 -15.21 0.66
C ALA A 49 -20.70 -16.50 1.48
N ARG A 50 -20.30 -16.48 2.76
CA ARG A 50 -20.51 -17.62 3.67
C ARG A 50 -21.97 -17.83 4.10
N ARG A 51 -22.78 -16.78 4.16
CA ARG A 51 -24.20 -16.87 4.54
C ARG A 51 -25.07 -17.32 3.35
N GLY A 52 -24.84 -16.77 2.16
CA GLY A 52 -25.58 -17.14 0.94
C GLY A 52 -25.40 -18.60 0.50
N GLY A 53 -24.31 -19.26 0.92
CA GLY A 53 -24.12 -20.70 0.69
C GLY A 53 -24.98 -21.62 1.58
N LYS A 54 -25.65 -21.07 2.61
CA LYS A 54 -26.48 -21.85 3.55
C LYS A 54 -27.98 -21.77 3.24
N ASP A 55 -28.41 -20.74 2.52
CA ASP A 55 -29.82 -20.51 2.19
C ASP A 55 -30.26 -21.18 0.86
N GLY A 56 -29.32 -21.74 0.09
CA GLY A 56 -29.58 -22.40 -1.21
C GLY A 56 -29.89 -23.90 -1.16
N THR A 57 -29.98 -24.52 0.02
CA THR A 57 -30.18 -25.99 0.16
C THR A 57 -31.57 -26.38 0.66
N GLU A 58 -32.43 -25.45 1.05
CA GLU A 58 -33.74 -25.79 1.64
C GLU A 58 -34.95 -25.60 0.71
N ALA A 59 -34.77 -25.11 -0.53
CA ALA A 59 -35.87 -24.82 -1.47
C ALA A 59 -36.13 -25.91 -2.54
N GLY A 60 -35.86 -27.19 -2.24
CA GLY A 60 -35.87 -28.26 -3.27
C GLY A 60 -36.38 -29.63 -2.82
N THR A 61 -37.16 -29.74 -1.75
CA THR A 61 -37.80 -31.02 -1.40
C THR A 61 -39.26 -30.79 -1.00
N GLU A 62 -40.10 -30.58 -2.02
CA GLU A 62 -41.52 -30.86 -1.88
C GLU A 62 -41.72 -32.38 -2.03
N PRO A 63 -42.24 -33.09 -1.01
CA PRO A 63 -42.69 -34.46 -1.19
C PRO A 63 -44.04 -34.42 -1.91
N SER A 64 -44.06 -34.74 -3.20
CA SER A 64 -45.29 -35.05 -3.92
C SER A 64 -45.78 -36.44 -3.49
N GLU A 65 -46.83 -36.49 -2.67
CA GLU A 65 -47.73 -37.64 -2.52
C GLU A 65 -48.60 -37.86 -3.77
#